data_AF-A0A8D8YGZ3-F1
#
_entry.id   AF-A0A8D8YGZ3-F1
#
_cell.length_a   1.000
_cell.length_b   1.000
_cell.length_c   1.000
_cell.angle_alpha   90.00
_cell.angle_beta   90.00
_cell.angle_gamma   90.00
#
_symmetry.space_group_name_H-M   'P 1'
#
loop_
_entity.id
_entity.type
_entity.pdbx_description
1 polymer ?
#
loop_
_entity_poly.entity_id
_entity_poly.type
_entity_poly.pdbx_seq_one_letter_code
_entity_poly.pdbx_strand_id
1 'polypeptide(L)'
;MSNQPPVTSQDKSKLQPGLCVTKYSTSKNGGQGRHLRTHEGISYSCDKCSKTFSVKQNFMKHLITHDGIRHPCHKCSKSYSIQNDLKRHLRTHEGNSYSCDKCSKTFSWKSNLNCHLLTHE
;
A
#
# COMPACT_ATOMS: atom_id res chain seq x y z
N MET A 1 9.85 37.69 13.43
CA MET A 1 9.31 37.56 12.06
C MET A 1 9.99 36.35 11.44
N SER A 2 9.23 35.27 11.27
CA SER A 2 9.76 33.95 10.95
C SER A 2 10.19 33.85 9.50
N ASN A 3 11.50 33.78 9.24
CA ASN A 3 12.05 33.46 7.94
C ASN A 3 11.98 31.94 7.72
N GLN A 4 11.07 31.48 6.87
CA GLN A 4 11.14 30.14 6.31
C GLN A 4 12.03 30.15 5.06
N PRO A 5 12.98 29.20 4.91
CA PRO A 5 13.68 29.00 3.65
C PRO A 5 12.74 28.36 2.62
N PRO A 6 12.96 28.61 1.32
CA PRO A 6 12.16 28.00 0.26
C PRO A 6 12.46 26.49 0.20
N VAL A 7 11.45 25.65 0.37
CA VAL A 7 11.58 24.21 0.10
C VAL A 7 11.67 24.02 -1.42
N THR A 8 12.89 23.79 -1.88
CA THR A 8 13.26 23.53 -3.26
C THR A 8 12.53 22.31 -3.82
N SER A 9 11.90 22.51 -4.98
CA SER A 9 11.43 21.47 -5.88
C SER A 9 12.52 20.43 -6.15
N GLN A 10 12.37 19.24 -5.59
CA GLN A 10 13.14 18.08 -6.05
C GLN A 10 12.34 17.34 -7.10
N ASP A 11 12.69 17.68 -8.34
CA ASP A 11 12.56 16.85 -9.53
C ASP A 11 12.70 15.35 -9.19
N LYS A 12 11.63 14.58 -9.45
CA LYS A 12 11.66 13.11 -9.40
C LYS A 12 11.66 12.54 -10.81
N SER A 13 12.50 13.06 -11.70
CA SER A 13 12.84 12.39 -12.96
C SER A 13 14.00 11.41 -12.74
N LYS A 14 13.71 10.31 -12.05
CA LYS A 14 14.56 9.11 -12.08
C LYS A 14 13.66 7.95 -12.51
N LEU A 15 13.59 7.71 -13.82
CA LEU A 15 13.20 6.40 -14.38
C LEU A 15 13.99 5.34 -13.62
N GLN A 16 13.32 4.42 -12.90
CA GLN A 16 14.03 3.40 -12.14
C GLN A 16 14.28 2.13 -12.99
N PRO A 17 15.54 1.67 -13.11
CA PRO A 17 15.90 0.42 -13.76
C PRO A 17 15.39 -0.79 -12.96
N GLY A 18 14.96 -1.85 -13.67
CA GLY A 18 14.47 -3.11 -13.07
C GLY A 18 12.96 -3.37 -13.14
N LEU A 19 12.22 -2.58 -13.94
CA LEU A 19 10.81 -2.84 -14.26
C LEU A 19 10.71 -3.94 -15.33
N CYS A 20 10.47 -5.18 -14.94
CA CYS A 20 10.04 -6.22 -15.86
C CYS A 20 8.51 -6.19 -15.97
N VAL A 21 8.01 -5.86 -17.16
CA VAL A 21 6.58 -5.89 -17.48
C VAL A 21 6.29 -7.21 -18.16
N THR A 22 5.56 -8.09 -17.50
CA THR A 22 5.20 -9.39 -18.05
C THR A 22 3.71 -9.40 -18.40
N LYS A 23 3.35 -9.88 -19.58
CA LYS A 23 1.95 -10.16 -19.91
C LYS A 23 1.57 -11.51 -19.33
N TYR A 24 0.41 -11.59 -18.67
CA TYR A 24 -0.13 -12.86 -18.20
C TYR A 24 -1.57 -13.00 -18.66
N SER A 25 -1.97 -14.24 -18.95
CA SER A 25 -3.31 -14.57 -19.41
C SER A 25 -3.95 -15.49 -18.39
N THR A 26 -4.96 -15.00 -17.67
CA THR A 26 -5.77 -15.86 -16.80
C THR A 26 -7.06 -16.23 -17.49
N SER A 27 -7.38 -17.52 -17.50
CA SER A 27 -8.63 -18.03 -18.04
C SER A 27 -9.51 -18.49 -16.88
N LYS A 28 -10.69 -17.88 -16.72
CA LYS A 28 -11.68 -18.30 -15.71
C LYS A 28 -12.83 -19.02 -16.41
N ASN A 29 -13.13 -20.24 -15.96
CA ASN A 29 -14.36 -20.94 -16.32
C ASN A 29 -15.51 -20.42 -15.43
N GLY A 30 -16.33 -19.52 -15.99
CA GLY A 30 -17.63 -19.19 -15.42
C GLY A 30 -18.60 -20.33 -15.72
N GLY A 31 -19.20 -20.92 -14.69
CA GLY A 31 -20.06 -22.09 -14.81
C GLY A 31 -21.27 -21.89 -15.74
N GLN A 32 -21.64 -23.01 -16.39
CA GLN A 32 -22.80 -23.27 -17.25
C GLN A 32 -22.96 -22.32 -18.45
N GLY A 33 -22.25 -22.68 -19.52
CA GLY A 33 -22.26 -22.02 -20.82
C GLY A 33 -20.84 -21.58 -21.17
N ARG A 34 -20.13 -22.39 -21.96
CA ARG A 34 -18.72 -22.22 -22.34
C ARG A 34 -18.44 -20.83 -22.95
N HIS A 35 -18.16 -19.84 -22.10
CA HIS A 35 -17.49 -18.61 -22.48
C HIS A 35 -16.14 -18.58 -21.78
N LEU A 36 -15.10 -18.96 -22.52
CA LEU A 36 -13.72 -18.79 -22.09
C LEU A 36 -13.38 -17.30 -22.21
N ARG A 37 -13.55 -16.54 -21.12
CA ARG A 37 -13.06 -15.15 -21.07
C ARG A 37 -11.58 -15.19 -20.70
N THR A 38 -10.73 -15.11 -21.70
CA THR A 38 -9.30 -14.84 -21.52
C THR A 38 -9.14 -13.39 -21.09
N HIS A 39 -8.64 -13.18 -19.87
CA HIS A 39 -8.30 -11.85 -19.40
C HIS A 39 -6.79 -11.66 -19.56
N GLU A 40 -6.39 -10.81 -20.51
CA GLU A 40 -5.00 -10.39 -20.66
C GLU A 40 -4.71 -9.30 -19.64
N GLY A 41 -3.81 -9.60 -18.71
CA GLY A 41 -3.36 -8.70 -17.67
C GLY A 41 -1.89 -8.34 -17.86
N ILE A 42 -1.53 -7.13 -17.45
CA ILE A 42 -0.13 -6.74 -17.27
C ILE A 42 0.24 -7.00 -15.83
N SER A 43 1.36 -7.70 -15.63
CA SER A 43 2.00 -7.84 -14.32
C SER A 43 3.36 -7.14 -14.31
N TYR A 44 3.76 -6.74 -13.12
CA TYR A 44 5.00 -6.05 -12.83
C TYR A 44 5.79 -6.91 -11.86
N SER A 45 6.94 -7.41 -12.30
CA SER A 45 7.78 -8.33 -11.54
C SER A 45 9.04 -7.62 -11.04
N CYS A 46 9.41 -7.89 -9.78
CA CYS A 46 10.60 -7.35 -9.15
C CYS A 46 11.78 -8.29 -9.39
N ASP A 47 12.81 -7.80 -10.07
CA ASP A 47 14.02 -8.58 -10.34
C ASP A 47 14.80 -8.95 -9.07
N LYS A 48 14.71 -8.11 -8.02
CA LYS A 48 15.45 -8.32 -6.76
C LYS A 48 14.86 -9.42 -5.86
N CYS A 49 13.57 -9.72 -5.97
CA CYS A 49 12.91 -10.69 -5.09
C CYS A 49 11.81 -11.53 -5.75
N SER A 50 11.71 -11.48 -7.07
CA SER A 50 10.76 -12.21 -7.91
C SER A 50 9.27 -12.02 -7.54
N LYS A 51 8.94 -10.98 -6.76
CA LYS A 51 7.55 -10.66 -6.43
C LYS A 51 6.84 -10.03 -7.62
N THR A 52 5.62 -10.49 -7.87
CA THR A 52 4.78 -10.05 -8.99
C THR A 52 3.57 -9.27 -8.50
N PHE A 53 3.26 -8.17 -9.17
CA PHE A 53 2.15 -7.28 -8.84
C PHE A 53 1.29 -7.05 -10.08
N SER A 54 -0.03 -7.10 -9.95
CA SER A 54 -0.96 -6.78 -11.04
C SER A 54 -1.17 -5.26 -11.22
N VAL A 55 -0.69 -4.45 -10.27
CA VAL A 55 -0.89 -3.00 -10.25
C VAL A 55 0.46 -2.28 -10.18
N LYS A 56 0.72 -1.40 -11.17
CA LYS A 56 1.97 -0.62 -11.27
C LYS A 56 2.27 0.16 -10.00
N GLN A 57 1.25 0.80 -9.42
CA GLN A 57 1.43 1.58 -8.20
C GLN A 57 1.92 0.72 -7.03
N ASN A 58 1.42 -0.52 -6.90
CA ASN A 58 1.86 -1.43 -5.84
C ASN A 58 3.29 -1.91 -6.09
N PHE A 59 3.66 -2.16 -7.35
CA PHE A 59 5.03 -2.47 -7.72
C PHE A 59 6.00 -1.33 -7.36
N MET A 60 5.66 -0.09 -7.73
CA MET A 60 6.48 1.08 -7.38
C MET A 60 6.62 1.25 -5.86
N LYS A 61 5.53 1.08 -5.10
CA LYS A 61 5.59 1.10 -3.63
C LYS A 61 6.49 0.00 -3.07
N HIS A 62 6.47 -1.17 -3.69
CA HIS A 62 7.34 -2.28 -3.32
C HIS A 62 8.82 -1.98 -3.60
N LEU A 63 9.17 -1.34 -4.73
CA LEU A 63 10.56 -0.97 -5.00
C LEU A 63 11.17 -0.09 -3.91
N ILE A 64 10.40 0.83 -3.33
CA ILE A 64 10.82 1.69 -2.21
C ILE A 64 11.26 0.85 -0.99
N THR A 65 10.69 -0.35 -0.81
CA THR A 65 11.09 -1.26 0.27
C THR A 65 12.50 -1.82 0.10
N HIS A 66 13.01 -1.91 -1.14
CA HIS A 66 14.39 -2.31 -1.40
C HIS A 66 15.40 -1.19 -1.17
N ASP A 67 15.01 0.06 -1.40
CA ASP A 67 15.85 1.23 -1.11
C ASP A 67 15.94 1.53 0.40
N GLY A 68 15.18 0.82 1.24
CA GLY A 68 15.18 1.03 2.69
C GLY A 68 14.62 2.40 3.10
N ILE A 69 14.02 3.16 2.16
CA ILE A 69 13.42 4.45 2.44
C ILE A 69 12.15 4.21 3.25
N ARG A 70 12.16 4.69 4.50
CA ARG A 70 11.01 4.61 5.40
C ARG A 70 10.68 6.01 5.92
N HIS A 71 9.39 6.24 6.14
CA HIS A 71 8.85 7.44 6.75
C HIS A 71 8.66 7.18 8.26
N PRO A 72 9.52 7.73 9.12
CA PRO A 72 9.44 7.52 10.56
C PRO A 72 8.26 8.31 11.17
N CYS A 73 7.65 7.74 12.20
CA CYS A 73 6.75 8.44 13.08
C CYS A 73 7.56 9.28 14.08
N HIS A 74 7.15 10.52 14.32
CA HIS A 74 7.81 11.38 15.32
C HIS A 74 7.27 11.15 16.74
N LYS A 75 6.17 10.40 16.89
CA LYS A 75 5.53 10.11 18.19
C LYS A 75 5.88 8.72 18.74
N CYS A 76 6.46 7.83 17.93
CA CYS A 76 6.90 6.51 18.36
C CYS A 76 7.96 5.93 17.40
N SER A 77 8.59 4.81 17.77
CA SER A 77 9.66 4.18 16.98
C SER A 77 9.20 3.46 15.70
N LYS A 78 7.96 3.65 15.26
CA LYS A 78 7.42 3.00 14.05
C LYS A 78 7.81 3.77 12.80
N SER A 79 8.03 3.05 11.70
CA SER A 79 8.34 3.63 10.40
C SER A 79 7.61 2.88 9.29
N TYR A 80 7.26 3.60 8.22
CA TYR A 80 6.37 3.10 7.17
C TYR A 80 6.99 3.25 5.80
N SER A 81 6.78 2.27 4.90
CA SER A 81 7.37 2.31 3.56
C SER A 81 6.77 3.40 2.66
N ILE A 82 5.60 3.94 3.00
CA ILE A 82 4.94 5.02 2.24
C ILE A 82 4.31 6.06 3.17
N GLN A 83 4.29 7.32 2.71
CA GLN A 83 3.80 8.47 3.47
C GLN A 83 2.31 8.35 3.86
N ASN A 84 1.47 7.77 2.99
CA ASN A 84 0.05 7.60 3.28
C ASN A 84 -0.20 6.65 4.47
N ASP A 85 0.65 5.63 4.61
CA ASP A 85 0.59 4.71 5.74
C ASP A 85 1.01 5.39 7.04
N LEU A 86 2.05 6.24 6.99
CA LEU A 86 2.43 7.09 8.13
C LEU A 86 1.29 8.04 8.51
N LYS A 87 0.70 8.77 7.56
CA LYS A 87 -0.40 9.72 7.83
C LYS A 87 -1.59 9.03 8.50
N ARG A 88 -1.91 7.82 8.06
CA ARG A 88 -2.97 7.01 8.67
C ARG A 88 -2.58 6.49 10.05
N HIS A 89 -1.33 6.08 10.25
CA HIS A 89 -0.83 5.74 11.57
C HIS A 89 -0.90 6.93 12.53
N LEU A 90 -0.57 8.14 12.10
CA LEU A 90 -0.66 9.33 12.96
C LEU A 90 -2.06 9.54 13.55
N ARG A 91 -3.12 9.11 12.87
CA ARG A 91 -4.50 9.12 13.40
C ARG A 91 -4.65 8.32 14.69
N THR A 92 -3.85 7.26 14.89
CA THR A 92 -3.90 6.48 16.14
C THR A 92 -3.30 7.24 17.32
N HIS A 93 -2.44 8.22 17.07
CA HIS A 93 -1.92 9.11 18.12
C HIS A 93 -2.85 10.29 18.42
N GLU A 94 -3.70 10.66 17.46
CA GLU A 94 -4.65 11.78 17.59
C GLU A 94 -6.03 11.34 18.10
N GLY A 95 -6.21 10.05 18.41
CA GLY A 95 -7.52 9.50 18.77
C GLY A 95 -8.50 9.38 17.60
N ASN A 96 -8.10 9.78 16.39
CA ASN A 96 -8.87 9.67 15.15
C ASN A 96 -8.87 8.24 14.54
N SER A 97 -8.78 7.23 15.40
CA SER A 97 -8.84 5.81 15.05
C SER A 97 -10.24 5.24 15.21
N TYR A 98 -10.53 4.15 14.52
CA TYR A 98 -11.81 3.46 14.65
C TYR A 98 -11.78 2.56 15.89
N SER A 99 -12.55 2.89 16.92
CA SER A 99 -12.66 2.08 18.15
C SER A 99 -13.75 1.02 18.03
N CYS A 100 -13.53 -0.11 18.69
CA CYS A 100 -14.56 -1.11 18.95
C CYS A 100 -15.25 -0.79 20.27
N ASP A 101 -16.57 -0.61 20.25
CA ASP A 101 -17.35 -0.29 21.44
C ASP A 101 -17.47 -1.48 22.42
N LYS A 102 -17.21 -2.71 21.95
CA LYS A 102 -17.29 -3.93 22.78
C LYS A 102 -16.02 -4.24 23.58
N CYS A 103 -14.84 -3.86 23.10
CA CYS A 103 -13.57 -4.24 23.76
C CYS A 103 -12.47 -3.17 23.70
N SER A 104 -12.82 -1.93 23.37
CA SER A 104 -11.92 -0.76 23.34
C SER A 104 -10.70 -0.89 22.41
N LYS A 105 -10.63 -1.92 21.56
CA LYS A 105 -9.58 -2.06 20.54
C LYS A 105 -9.72 -0.97 19.49
N THR A 106 -8.60 -0.37 19.09
CA THR A 106 -8.54 0.66 18.06
C THR A 106 -7.91 0.16 16.77
N PHE A 107 -8.46 0.59 15.65
CA PHE A 107 -8.08 0.18 14.32
C PHE A 107 -7.77 1.41 13.47
N SER A 108 -6.71 1.32 12.67
CA SER A 108 -6.37 2.40 11.73
C SER A 108 -7.30 2.43 10.50
N TRP A 109 -8.05 1.35 10.23
CA TRP A 109 -8.91 1.18 9.05
C TRP A 109 -10.31 0.76 9.47
N LYS A 110 -11.33 1.36 8.85
CA LYS A 110 -12.74 0.98 9.10
C LYS A 110 -13.03 -0.47 8.70
N SER A 111 -12.46 -0.94 7.59
CA SER A 111 -12.58 -2.34 7.16
C SER A 111 -12.06 -3.33 8.22
N ASN A 112 -10.98 -2.96 8.91
CA ASN A 112 -10.39 -3.82 9.93
C ASN A 112 -11.25 -3.83 11.19
N LEU A 113 -11.84 -2.68 11.57
CA LEU A 113 -12.84 -2.65 12.63
C LEU A 113 -14.04 -3.53 12.25
N ASN A 114 -14.59 -3.38 11.04
CA ASN A 114 -15.75 -4.17 10.60
C ASN A 114 -15.47 -5.68 10.67
N CYS A 115 -14.31 -6.12 10.17
CA CYS A 115 -13.88 -7.52 10.27
C CYS A 115 -13.72 -7.96 11.73
N HIS A 116 -13.15 -7.11 12.59
CA HIS A 116 -13.05 -7.38 14.02
C HIS A 116 -14.41 -7.49 14.71
N LEU A 117 -15.41 -6.71 14.31
CA LEU A 117 -16.75 -6.78 14.93
C LEU A 117 -17.40 -8.16 14.77
N LEU A 118 -17.04 -8.90 13.71
CA LEU A 118 -17.46 -10.29 13.49
C LEU A 118 -16.89 -11.26 14.54
N THR A 119 -15.79 -10.91 15.22
CA THR A 119 -15.22 -11.77 16.29
C THR A 119 -15.99 -11.65 17.61
N HIS A 120 -16.98 -10.77 17.68
CA HIS A 120 -17.84 -10.57 18.87
C HIS A 120 -19.29 -11.00 18.60
N GLU A 121 -19.51 -11.76 17.54
CA GLU A 121 -20.77 -12.44 17.25
C GLU A 121 -21.00 -13.61 18.21
#